data_AF-A0A9N7MM78-F1
#
_entry.id   AF-A0A9N7MM78-F1
#
_cell.length_a   1.000
_cell.length_b   1.000
_cell.length_c   1.000
_cell.angle_alpha   90.00
_cell.angle_beta   90.00
_cell.angle_gamma   90.00
#
_symmetry.space_group_name_H-M   'P 1'
#
loop_
_entity.id
_entity.type
_entity.pdbx_description
1 polymer ?
#
loop_
_entity_poly.entity_id
_entity_poly.type
_entity_poly.pdbx_seq_one_letter_code
_entity_poly.pdbx_strand_id
1 'polypeptide(L)'
;MELRILAHLAKCESMLDAFKAGGDFHSRTAMNMYPHILAAVERKEVLLEWHPQSGEDKPPVPLLKDAYASERRKAKMLNFSIAYGKTIVGLARDWKVSREEAQETVDLWYSDRQEVLKWQEDRKKEARNRNKVFTLLGRARDFPSLKNASSAHRHHIERAAINAPVQ
;
A
#
# COMPACT_ATOMS: atom_id res chain seq x y z
N MET A 1 -4.90 7.79 6.68
CA MET A 1 -5.14 7.07 7.96
C MET A 1 -5.04 5.56 7.78
N GLU A 2 -5.74 4.97 6.82
CA GLU A 2 -5.78 3.52 6.58
C GLU A 2 -4.41 2.83 6.51
N LEU A 3 -3.44 3.38 5.77
CA LEU A 3 -2.11 2.77 5.68
C LEU A 3 -1.36 2.76 7.02
N ARG A 4 -1.65 3.70 7.92
CA ARG A 4 -1.10 3.70 9.29
C ARG A 4 -1.75 2.61 10.13
N ILE A 5 -3.06 2.40 9.96
CA ILE A 5 -3.80 1.31 10.61
C ILE A 5 -3.28 -0.03 10.09
N LEU A 6 -3.09 -0.19 8.78
CA LEU A 6 -2.49 -1.38 8.19
C LEU A 6 -1.09 -1.64 8.75
N ALA A 7 -0.22 -0.62 8.79
CA ALA A 7 1.12 -0.74 9.35
C ALA A 7 1.08 -1.23 10.81
N HIS A 8 0.16 -0.71 11.61
CA HIS A 8 -0.04 -1.12 12.99
C HIS A 8 -0.56 -2.56 13.11
N LEU A 9 -1.62 -2.91 12.38
CA LEU A 9 -2.24 -4.23 12.43
C LEU A 9 -1.32 -5.34 11.93
N ALA A 10 -0.56 -5.06 10.87
CA ALA A 10 0.43 -5.97 10.32
C ALA A 10 1.74 -6.00 11.12
N LYS A 11 1.96 -5.01 12.02
CA LYS A 11 3.25 -4.77 12.69
C LYS A 11 4.41 -4.66 11.70
N CYS A 12 4.19 -3.98 10.58
CA CYS A 12 5.19 -3.84 9.53
C CYS A 12 6.16 -2.69 9.87
N GLU A 13 7.39 -3.04 10.26
CA GLU A 13 8.40 -2.09 10.75
C GLU A 13 8.77 -1.05 9.69
N SER A 14 8.99 -1.48 8.44
CA SER A 14 9.34 -0.58 7.34
C SER A 14 8.27 0.49 7.09
N MET A 15 6.98 0.13 7.22
CA MET A 15 5.88 1.08 7.12
C MET A 15 5.81 2.01 8.34
N LEU A 16 5.94 1.45 9.55
CA LEU A 16 5.90 2.23 10.80
C LEU A 16 7.00 3.29 10.83
N ASP A 17 8.22 2.92 10.44
CA ASP A 17 9.37 3.81 10.42
C ASP A 17 9.25 4.87 9.33
N ALA A 18 8.75 4.50 8.14
CA ALA A 18 8.43 5.48 7.10
C ALA A 18 7.37 6.51 7.58
N PHE A 19 6.36 6.09 8.34
CA PHE A 19 5.35 7.01 8.88
C PHE A 19 5.84 7.88 10.04
N LYS A 20 6.79 7.38 10.85
CA LYS A 20 7.45 8.16 11.92
C LYS A 20 8.40 9.19 11.33
N ALA A 21 9.14 8.83 10.28
CA ALA A 21 10.04 9.72 9.58
C ALA A 21 9.34 10.94 8.95
N GLY A 22 8.04 10.83 8.69
CA GLY A 22 7.21 11.94 8.23
C GLY A 22 6.92 11.93 6.73
N GLY A 23 6.32 13.04 6.31
CA GLY A 23 5.87 13.41 4.96
C GLY A 23 5.19 12.35 4.11
N ASP A 24 5.44 12.38 2.80
CA ASP A 24 4.58 11.74 1.80
C ASP A 24 5.00 10.29 1.54
N PHE A 25 4.33 9.37 2.22
CA PHE A 25 4.54 7.92 2.07
C PHE A 25 4.47 7.45 0.61
N HIS A 26 3.58 8.03 -0.20
CA HIS A 26 3.46 7.66 -1.62
C HIS A 26 4.68 8.08 -2.44
N SER A 27 5.31 9.21 -2.12
CA SER A 27 6.57 9.63 -2.72
C SER A 27 7.70 8.67 -2.35
N ARG A 28 7.76 8.21 -1.10
CA ARG A 28 8.71 7.16 -0.67
C ARG A 28 8.50 5.86 -1.43
N THR A 29 7.24 5.44 -1.59
CA THR A 29 6.91 4.26 -2.39
C THR A 29 7.33 4.43 -3.85
N ALA A 30 7.08 5.60 -4.46
CA ALA A 30 7.49 5.87 -5.84
C ALA A 30 9.02 5.84 -6.00
N MET A 31 9.76 6.42 -5.05
CA MET A 31 11.22 6.38 -5.02
C MET A 31 11.74 4.93 -5.04
N ASN A 32 11.12 4.03 -4.27
CA ASN A 32 11.50 2.62 -4.23
C ASN A 32 11.07 1.85 -5.50
N MET A 33 9.96 2.23 -6.12
CA MET A 33 9.46 1.59 -7.35
C MET A 33 10.27 1.94 -8.60
N TYR A 34 10.87 3.13 -8.63
CA TYR A 34 11.46 3.69 -9.86
C TYR A 34 12.92 4.09 -9.62
N PRO A 35 13.90 3.33 -10.12
CA PRO A 35 15.32 3.60 -9.89
C PRO A 35 15.77 5.01 -10.31
N HIS A 36 15.17 5.55 -11.38
CA HIS A 36 15.49 6.91 -11.84
C HIS A 36 15.02 8.01 -10.85
N ILE A 37 13.95 7.77 -10.08
CA ILE A 37 13.49 8.69 -9.04
C ILE A 37 14.43 8.64 -7.85
N LEU A 38 14.82 7.44 -7.41
CA LEU A 38 15.83 7.28 -6.35
C LEU A 38 17.10 8.05 -6.72
N ALA A 39 17.61 7.86 -7.93
CA ALA A 39 18.82 8.54 -8.39
C ALA A 39 18.65 10.08 -8.44
N ALA A 40 17.46 10.61 -8.78
CA ALA A 40 17.19 12.05 -8.75
C ALA A 40 17.17 12.61 -7.32
N VAL A 41 16.65 11.85 -6.34
CA VAL A 41 16.71 12.22 -4.92
C VAL A 41 18.15 12.21 -4.42
N GLU A 42 18.94 11.19 -4.77
CA GLU A 42 20.35 11.07 -4.38
C GLU A 42 21.21 12.20 -4.96
N ARG A 43 20.95 12.61 -6.21
CA ARG A 43 21.58 13.78 -6.84
C ARG A 43 21.06 15.12 -6.33
N LYS A 44 20.08 15.12 -5.41
CA LYS A 44 19.42 16.33 -4.87
C LYS A 44 18.74 17.18 -5.95
N GLU A 45 18.33 16.57 -7.05
CA GLU A 45 17.55 17.23 -8.11
C GLU A 45 16.09 17.42 -7.69
N VAL A 46 15.61 16.56 -6.79
CA VAL A 46 14.29 16.64 -6.16
C VAL A 46 14.37 16.36 -4.67
N LEU A 47 13.45 16.94 -3.91
CA LEU A 47 13.32 16.71 -2.47
C LEU A 47 12.17 15.77 -2.18
N LEU A 48 12.40 14.76 -1.34
CA LEU A 48 11.32 13.91 -0.85
C LEU A 48 10.37 14.72 0.06
N GLU A 49 10.95 15.55 0.92
CA GLU A 49 10.26 16.40 1.88
C GLU A 49 11.00 17.73 2.02
N TRP A 50 10.26 18.79 2.32
CA TRP A 50 10.81 20.11 2.62
C TRP A 50 9.96 20.77 3.70
N HIS A 51 10.63 21.35 4.68
CA HIS A 51 10.03 22.12 5.76
C HIS A 51 10.53 23.57 5.63
N PRO A 52 9.65 24.54 5.31
CA PRO A 52 10.05 25.93 5.16
C PRO A 52 10.70 26.44 6.44
N GLN A 53 11.84 27.11 6.32
CA GLN A 53 12.40 27.88 7.41
C GLN A 53 11.97 29.35 7.33
N SER A 54 12.16 30.10 8.42
CA SER A 54 11.82 31.52 8.47
C SER A 54 12.51 32.28 7.35
N GLY A 55 11.72 32.89 6.46
CA GLY A 55 12.22 33.64 5.30
C GLY A 55 12.32 32.83 4.00
N GLU A 56 11.91 31.56 3.98
CA GLU A 56 11.85 30.75 2.75
C GLU A 56 10.41 30.60 2.23
N ASP A 57 10.15 31.07 1.01
CA ASP A 57 8.82 30.99 0.38
C ASP A 57 8.62 29.73 -0.49
N LYS A 58 9.71 29.10 -0.93
CA LYS A 58 9.68 27.94 -1.84
C LYS A 58 10.88 27.01 -1.62
N PRO A 59 10.73 25.70 -1.92
CA PRO A 59 11.83 24.77 -1.79
C PRO A 59 12.95 25.09 -2.80
N PRO A 60 14.21 24.77 -2.47
CA PRO A 60 15.36 25.06 -3.33
C PRO A 60 15.36 24.23 -4.63
N VAL A 61 14.72 23.05 -4.60
CA VAL A 61 14.47 22.20 -5.77
C VAL A 61 13.04 21.64 -5.68
N PRO A 62 12.43 21.17 -6.79
CA PRO A 62 11.08 20.63 -6.77
C PRO A 62 10.92 19.48 -5.77
N LEU A 63 9.73 19.35 -5.17
CA LEU A 63 9.42 18.15 -4.41
C LEU A 63 9.16 16.97 -5.36
N LEU A 64 9.50 15.75 -4.95
CA LEU A 64 9.26 14.52 -5.70
C LEU A 64 7.78 14.40 -6.11
N LYS A 65 6.86 14.71 -5.18
CA LYS A 65 5.41 14.69 -5.44
C LYS A 65 4.98 15.61 -6.60
N ASP A 66 5.76 16.64 -6.89
CA ASP A 66 5.48 17.64 -7.92
C ASP A 66 6.21 17.29 -9.23
N ALA A 67 7.48 16.90 -9.16
CA ALA A 67 8.28 16.52 -10.34
C ALA A 67 7.90 15.15 -10.94
N TYR A 68 7.50 14.20 -10.10
CA TYR A 68 7.15 12.82 -10.47
C TYR A 68 5.71 12.49 -10.07
N ALA A 69 4.79 13.42 -10.37
CA ALA A 69 3.40 13.33 -9.96
C ALA A 69 2.66 12.10 -10.52
N SER A 70 3.06 11.62 -11.71
CA SER A 70 2.48 10.43 -12.36
C SER A 70 2.86 9.14 -11.62
N GLU A 71 4.15 8.96 -11.35
CA GLU A 71 4.73 7.83 -10.64
C GLU A 71 4.24 7.80 -9.20
N ARG A 72 4.20 8.96 -8.53
CA ARG A 72 3.59 9.09 -7.20
C ARG A 72 2.11 8.71 -7.20
N ARG A 73 1.37 8.99 -8.28
CA ARG A 73 -0.03 8.55 -8.43
C ARG A 73 -0.14 7.04 -8.59
N LYS A 74 0.75 6.41 -9.38
CA LYS A 74 0.84 4.94 -9.49
C LYS A 74 1.18 4.30 -8.15
N ALA A 75 2.15 4.86 -7.42
CA ALA A 75 2.53 4.42 -6.08
C ALA A 75 1.41 4.59 -5.05
N LYS A 76 0.65 5.69 -5.12
CA LYS A 76 -0.57 5.88 -4.31
C LYS A 76 -1.59 4.80 -4.64
N MET A 77 -1.83 4.53 -5.92
CA MET A 77 -2.76 3.48 -6.34
C MET A 77 -2.31 2.11 -5.83
N LEU A 78 -1.02 1.78 -5.89
CA LEU A 78 -0.47 0.53 -5.36
C LEU A 78 -0.77 0.38 -3.87
N ASN A 79 -0.42 1.40 -3.07
CA ASN A 79 -0.58 1.39 -1.63
C ASN A 79 -2.04 1.10 -1.21
N PHE A 80 -3.00 1.75 -1.85
CA PHE A 80 -4.42 1.47 -1.59
C PHE A 80 -4.88 0.14 -2.20
N SER A 81 -4.37 -0.23 -3.38
CA SER A 81 -4.73 -1.49 -4.03
C SER A 81 -4.32 -2.72 -3.22
N ILE A 82 -3.19 -2.66 -2.54
CA ILE A 82 -2.71 -3.72 -1.65
C ILE A 82 -3.56 -3.80 -0.39
N ALA A 83 -3.87 -2.67 0.24
CA ALA A 83 -4.81 -2.63 1.35
C ALA A 83 -6.20 -3.22 0.98
N TYR A 84 -6.61 -3.09 -0.29
CA TYR A 84 -7.95 -3.44 -0.76
C TYR A 84 -8.06 -4.70 -1.64
N GLY A 85 -6.96 -5.42 -1.83
CA GLY A 85 -6.94 -6.68 -2.58
C GLY A 85 -7.33 -6.52 -4.05
N LYS A 86 -6.86 -5.46 -4.72
CA LYS A 86 -7.01 -5.31 -6.18
C LYS A 86 -6.14 -6.35 -6.89
N THR A 87 -6.62 -6.85 -8.03
CA THR A 87 -5.88 -7.83 -8.83
C THR A 87 -4.78 -7.18 -9.66
N ILE A 88 -3.73 -7.95 -9.97
CA ILE A 88 -2.64 -7.56 -10.88
C ILE A 88 -3.17 -7.12 -12.23
N VAL A 89 -4.18 -7.81 -12.76
CA VAL A 89 -4.85 -7.45 -14.02
C VAL A 89 -5.46 -6.04 -13.94
N GLY A 90 -6.07 -5.70 -12.81
CA GLY A 90 -6.61 -4.37 -12.57
C GLY A 90 -5.53 -3.29 -12.42
N LEU A 91 -4.38 -3.63 -11.84
CA LEU A 91 -3.23 -2.73 -11.74
C LEU A 91 -2.60 -2.47 -13.11
N ALA A 92 -2.31 -3.52 -13.88
CA ALA A 92 -1.73 -3.43 -15.22
C ALA A 92 -2.54 -2.52 -16.14
N ARG A 93 -3.87 -2.68 -16.14
CA ARG A 93 -4.79 -1.83 -16.91
C ARG A 93 -4.71 -0.36 -16.51
N ASP A 94 -4.72 -0.09 -15.21
CA ASP A 94 -4.76 1.29 -14.72
C ASP A 94 -3.42 2.00 -14.88
N TRP A 95 -2.31 1.26 -14.83
CA TRP A 95 -0.96 1.78 -15.08
C TRP A 95 -0.58 1.82 -16.56
N LYS A 96 -1.37 1.15 -17.42
CA LYS A 96 -1.12 0.95 -18.85
C LYS A 96 0.22 0.25 -19.12
N VAL A 97 0.48 -0.82 -18.38
CA VAL A 97 1.71 -1.64 -18.45
C VAL A 97 1.37 -3.10 -18.67
N SER A 98 2.38 -3.95 -18.90
CA SER A 98 2.20 -5.39 -18.98
C SER A 98 1.80 -5.99 -17.64
N ARG A 99 1.30 -7.23 -17.64
CA ARG A 99 0.98 -7.92 -16.37
C ARG A 99 2.23 -8.23 -15.59
N GLU A 100 3.30 -8.53 -16.31
CA GLU A 100 4.63 -8.85 -15.81
C GLU A 100 5.21 -7.63 -15.09
N GLU A 101 5.22 -6.45 -15.72
CA GLU A 101 5.71 -5.20 -15.11
C GLU A 101 4.88 -4.80 -13.87
N ALA A 102 3.56 -5.00 -13.93
CA ALA A 102 2.70 -4.75 -12.79
C ALA A 102 2.98 -5.72 -11.62
N GLN A 103 3.25 -6.99 -11.92
CA GLN A 103 3.61 -8.00 -10.94
C GLN A 103 4.97 -7.69 -10.30
N GLU A 104 6.00 -7.38 -11.09
CA GLU A 104 7.33 -7.00 -10.60
C GLU A 104 7.26 -5.81 -9.64
N THR A 105 6.44 -4.81 -9.98
CA THR A 105 6.22 -3.63 -9.13
C THR A 105 5.55 -4.00 -7.79
N VAL A 106 4.60 -4.93 -7.81
CA VAL A 106 3.92 -5.43 -6.60
C VAL A 106 4.88 -6.27 -5.76
N ASP A 107 5.69 -7.12 -6.39
CA ASP A 107 6.68 -7.96 -5.70
C ASP A 107 7.74 -7.09 -5.02
N LEU A 108 8.21 -6.05 -5.71
CA LEU A 108 9.13 -5.07 -5.14
C LEU A 108 8.53 -4.37 -3.91
N TRP A 109 7.25 -4.01 -3.94
CA TRP A 109 6.57 -3.42 -2.78
C TRP A 109 6.47 -4.38 -1.59
N TYR A 110 6.28 -5.67 -1.84
CA TYR A 110 6.20 -6.68 -0.78
C TYR A 110 7.57 -7.13 -0.28
N SER A 111 8.65 -6.94 -1.05
CA SER A 111 9.99 -7.40 -0.71
C SER A 111 10.47 -6.91 0.67
N ASP A 112 10.08 -5.69 1.07
CA ASP A 112 10.37 -5.05 2.37
C ASP A 112 9.13 -4.97 3.29
N ARG A 113 8.03 -5.67 2.97
CA ARG A 113 6.72 -5.61 3.67
C ARG A 113 6.08 -6.99 3.83
N GLN A 114 6.87 -8.02 4.10
CA GLN A 114 6.40 -9.40 4.23
C GLN A 114 5.37 -9.59 5.36
N GLU A 115 5.42 -8.75 6.40
CA GLU A 115 4.46 -8.78 7.50
C GLU A 115 3.05 -8.43 7.03
N VAL A 116 2.91 -7.57 6.01
CA VAL A 116 1.62 -7.25 5.39
C VAL A 116 1.03 -8.47 4.72
N LEU A 117 1.84 -9.22 3.95
CA LEU A 117 1.38 -10.47 3.31
C LEU A 117 0.92 -11.49 4.35
N LYS A 118 1.74 -11.71 5.38
CA LYS A 118 1.41 -12.63 6.47
C LYS A 118 0.10 -12.23 7.15
N TRP A 119 -0.04 -10.95 7.49
CA TRP A 119 -1.26 -10.44 8.11
C TRP A 119 -2.49 -10.61 7.22
N GLN A 120 -2.38 -10.37 5.91
CA GLN A 120 -3.47 -10.59 4.96
C GLN A 120 -3.87 -12.08 4.90
N GLU A 121 -2.91 -13.00 4.82
CA GLU A 121 -3.19 -14.43 4.84
C GLU A 121 -3.85 -14.88 6.14
N ASP A 122 -3.42 -14.35 7.29
CA ASP A 122 -4.05 -14.62 8.58
C ASP A 122 -5.51 -14.16 8.61
N ARG A 123 -5.84 -12.99 8.05
CA ARG A 123 -7.24 -12.51 7.93
C ARG A 123 -8.08 -13.40 7.02
N LYS A 124 -7.52 -13.84 5.88
CA LYS A 124 -8.20 -14.78 4.98
C LYS A 124 -8.47 -16.12 5.69
N LYS A 125 -7.48 -16.65 6.42
CA LYS A 125 -7.61 -17.89 7.21
C LYS A 125 -8.65 -17.74 8.32
N GLU A 126 -8.67 -16.61 9.01
CA GLU A 126 -9.67 -16.31 10.03
C GLU A 126 -11.09 -16.32 9.44
N ALA A 127 -11.31 -15.65 8.30
CA ALA A 127 -12.59 -15.67 7.61
C ALA A 127 -13.01 -17.08 7.16
N ARG A 128 -12.06 -17.89 6.65
CA ARG A 128 -12.31 -19.30 6.25
C ARG A 128 -12.69 -20.20 7.42
N ASN A 129 -12.08 -20.01 8.58
CA ASN A 129 -12.26 -20.90 9.72
C ASN A 129 -13.42 -20.49 10.63
N ARG A 130 -13.62 -19.18 10.81
CA ARG A 130 -14.59 -18.62 11.77
C ARG A 130 -15.81 -18.00 11.11
N ASN A 131 -15.79 -17.84 9.78
CA ASN A 131 -16.80 -17.10 9.03
C ASN A 131 -16.99 -15.67 9.54
N LYS A 132 -15.96 -15.07 10.16
CA LYS A 132 -15.97 -13.68 10.61
C LYS A 132 -14.56 -13.13 10.84
N VAL A 133 -14.44 -11.81 10.84
CA VAL A 133 -13.26 -11.06 11.30
C VAL A 133 -13.69 -9.92 12.22
N PHE A 134 -12.74 -9.29 12.89
CA PHE A 134 -13.01 -8.20 13.85
C PHE A 134 -12.25 -6.93 13.47
N THR A 135 -12.87 -5.78 13.73
CA THR A 135 -12.18 -4.49 13.70
C THR A 135 -11.26 -4.34 14.92
N LEU A 136 -10.39 -3.32 14.91
CA LEU A 136 -9.51 -3.01 16.03
C LEU A 136 -10.25 -2.84 17.36
N LEU A 137 -11.48 -2.30 17.32
CA LEU A 137 -12.32 -2.08 18.51
C LEU A 137 -13.28 -3.25 18.78
N GLY A 138 -13.10 -4.40 18.13
CA GLY A 138 -13.85 -5.63 18.41
C GLY A 138 -15.20 -5.77 17.69
N ARG A 139 -15.56 -4.85 16.77
CA ARG A 139 -16.78 -5.02 15.95
C ARG A 139 -16.60 -6.22 15.01
N ALA A 140 -17.50 -7.17 15.04
CA ALA A 140 -17.47 -8.33 14.13
C ALA A 140 -18.01 -7.98 12.74
N ARG A 141 -17.43 -8.59 11.72
CA ARG A 141 -18.01 -8.72 10.38
C ARG A 141 -18.17 -10.20 10.06
N ASP A 142 -19.41 -10.65 9.96
CA ASP A 142 -19.75 -12.02 9.63
C ASP A 142 -19.78 -12.26 8.11
N PHE A 143 -19.48 -13.50 7.71
CA PHE A 143 -19.45 -13.98 6.34
C PHE A 143 -20.28 -15.27 6.24
N PRO A 144 -20.84 -15.59 5.06
CA PRO A 144 -21.42 -16.90 4.83
C PRO A 144 -20.32 -17.97 4.76
N SER A 145 -20.69 -19.23 4.97
CA SER A 145 -19.77 -20.37 4.90
C SER A 145 -19.08 -20.48 3.54
N LEU A 146 -17.76 -20.67 3.57
CA LEU A 146 -16.95 -20.85 2.36
C LEU A 146 -16.91 -22.29 1.81
N LYS A 147 -17.57 -23.26 2.48
CA LYS A 147 -17.47 -24.70 2.16
C LYS A 147 -17.84 -25.02 0.69
N ASN A 148 -18.87 -24.37 0.16
CA ASN A 148 -19.36 -24.53 -1.22
C ASN A 148 -19.33 -23.21 -2.01
N ALA A 149 -18.54 -22.24 -1.57
CA ALA A 149 -18.49 -20.94 -2.23
C ALA A 149 -17.77 -21.04 -3.58
N SER A 150 -18.31 -20.37 -4.60
CA SER A 150 -17.62 -20.18 -5.88
C SER A 150 -16.30 -19.41 -5.68
N SER A 151 -15.37 -19.55 -6.62
CA SER A 151 -14.08 -18.82 -6.57
C SER A 151 -14.30 -17.31 -6.46
N ALA A 152 -15.25 -16.74 -7.21
CA ALA A 152 -15.56 -15.32 -7.16
C ALA A 152 -16.08 -14.88 -5.78
N HIS A 153 -16.97 -15.67 -5.17
CA HIS A 153 -17.50 -15.39 -3.83
C HIS A 153 -16.39 -15.51 -2.77
N ARG A 154 -15.54 -16.53 -2.87
CA ARG A 154 -14.38 -16.69 -1.97
C ARG A 154 -13.46 -15.47 -2.02
N HIS A 155 -13.06 -15.03 -3.22
CA HIS A 155 -12.25 -13.82 -3.38
C HIS A 155 -12.95 -12.56 -2.86
N HIS A 156 -14.27 -12.45 -3.00
CA HIS A 156 -15.02 -11.33 -2.43
C HIS A 156 -14.94 -11.31 -0.89
N ILE A 157 -15.15 -12.47 -0.25
CA ILE A 157 -15.04 -12.59 1.22
C ILE A 157 -13.62 -12.33 1.70
N GLU A 158 -12.61 -12.87 1.03
CA GLU A 158 -11.21 -12.67 1.41
C GLU A 158 -10.79 -11.19 1.34
N ARG A 159 -11.23 -10.46 0.30
CA ARG A 159 -11.03 -9.01 0.24
C ARG A 159 -11.75 -8.29 1.36
N ALA A 160 -13.01 -8.65 1.63
CA ALA A 160 -13.79 -8.06 2.72
C ALA A 160 -13.16 -8.33 4.09
N ALA A 161 -12.55 -9.49 4.29
CA ALA A 161 -11.86 -9.90 5.51
C ALA A 161 -10.58 -9.09 5.77
N ILE A 162 -9.88 -8.69 4.71
CA ILE A 162 -8.72 -7.79 4.79
C ILE A 162 -9.16 -6.34 5.05
N ASN A 163 -10.24 -5.90 4.40
CA ASN A 163 -10.65 -4.50 4.44
C ASN A 163 -11.31 -4.12 5.77
N ALA A 164 -12.16 -5.00 6.31
CA ALA A 164 -12.98 -4.68 7.48
C ALA A 164 -12.19 -4.29 8.74
N PRO A 165 -11.00 -4.87 9.02
CA PRO A 165 -10.19 -4.40 10.15
C PRO A 165 -9.54 -3.02 9.94
N VAL A 166 -9.37 -2.58 8.69
CA VAL A 166 -8.69 -1.33 8.32
C VAL A 166 -9.66 -0.17 8.14
N GLN A 167 -10.89 -0.45 7.65
CA GLN A 167 -11.96 0.50 7.36
C GLN A 167 -12.96 0.64 8.51
#